data_AF-A0A8T3N3N0-F1
#
_entry.id   AF-A0A8T3N3N0-F1
#
_cell.length_a   1.000
_cell.length_b   1.000
_cell.length_c   1.000
_cell.angle_alpha   90.00
_cell.angle_beta   90.00
_cell.angle_gamma   90.00
#
_symmetry.space_group_name_H-M   'P 1'
#
loop_
_entity.id
_entity.type
_entity.pdbx_description
1 polymer ?
#
loop_
_entity_poly.entity_id
_entity_poly.type
_entity_poly.pdbx_seq_one_letter_code
_entity_poly.pdbx_strand_id
1 'polypeptide(L)'
;MGASARVGSTIGILERLLIVVFVLTGTDVAIGFVVAAKTLARFRLLDDRDFAEYYLLGTLASVAVAIVTALVGRAALGALLA
;
A
#
# COMPACT_ATOMS: atom_id res chain seq x y z
N MET A 1 -1.38 -22.78 8.51
CA MET A 1 -1.36 -21.31 8.30
C MET A 1 -2.15 -20.63 9.42
N GLY A 2 -1.45 -20.00 10.37
CA GLY A 2 -2.10 -19.38 11.55
C GLY A 2 -2.99 -18.19 11.18
N ALA A 3 -4.03 -17.93 11.99
CA ALA A 3 -5.02 -16.87 11.73
C ALA A 3 -4.39 -15.48 11.51
N SER A 4 -3.29 -15.15 12.20
CA SER A 4 -2.59 -13.86 12.06
C SER A 4 -1.96 -13.63 10.69
N ALA A 5 -1.53 -14.69 9.99
CA ALA A 5 -0.96 -14.56 8.64
C ALA A 5 -2.02 -14.13 7.61
N ARG A 6 -3.27 -14.60 7.79
CA ARG A 6 -4.41 -14.16 6.95
C ARG A 6 -4.73 -12.69 7.16
N VAL A 7 -4.78 -12.24 8.42
CA VAL A 7 -5.06 -10.84 8.76
C VAL A 7 -4.02 -9.89 8.16
N GLY A 8 -2.73 -10.23 8.26
CA GLY A 8 -1.65 -9.44 7.65
C GLY A 8 -1.77 -9.33 6.13
N SER A 9 -2.09 -10.43 5.45
CA SER A 9 -2.31 -10.45 3.99
C SER A 9 -3.49 -9.57 3.59
N THR A 10 -4.62 -9.66 4.31
CA THR A 10 -5.80 -8.83 4.07
C THR A 10 -5.51 -7.34 4.23
N ILE A 11 -4.75 -6.94 5.26
CA ILE A 11 -4.31 -5.53 5.44
C ILE A 11 -3.52 -5.06 4.21
N GLY A 12 -2.60 -5.89 3.70
CA GLY A 12 -1.83 -5.55 2.50
C GLY A 12 -2.71 -5.40 1.25
N ILE A 13 -3.75 -6.20 1.09
CA ILE A 13 -4.71 -6.06 -0.01
C ILE A 13 -5.49 -4.75 0.12
N LEU A 14 -5.98 -4.44 1.32
CA LEU A 14 -6.73 -3.21 1.58
C LEU A 14 -5.88 -1.95 1.31
N GLU A 15 -4.61 -1.95 1.71
CA GLU A 15 -3.68 -0.87 1.40
C GLU A 15 -3.56 -0.63 -0.10
N ARG A 16 -3.33 -1.69 -0.89
CA ARG A 16 -3.20 -1.55 -2.36
C ARG A 16 -4.50 -1.05 -3.00
N LEU A 17 -5.66 -1.51 -2.53
CA LEU A 17 -6.95 -1.01 -3.01
C LEU A 17 -7.13 0.47 -2.70
N LEU A 18 -6.78 0.92 -1.49
CA LEU A 18 -6.84 2.34 -1.12
C LEU A 18 -5.89 3.18 -1.98
N ILE A 19 -4.68 2.71 -2.24
CA ILE A 19 -3.72 3.38 -3.12
C ILE A 19 -4.29 3.54 -4.53
N VAL A 20 -4.83 2.47 -5.10
CA VAL A 20 -5.44 2.51 -6.44
C VAL A 20 -6.59 3.51 -6.48
N VAL A 21 -7.50 3.47 -5.49
CA VAL A 21 -8.63 4.41 -5.40
C VAL A 21 -8.11 5.86 -5.35
N PHE A 22 -7.14 6.15 -4.49
CA PHE A 22 -6.63 7.52 -4.32
C PHE A 22 -5.92 8.06 -5.56
N VAL A 23 -5.15 7.25 -6.28
CA VAL A 23 -4.54 7.67 -7.55
C VAL A 23 -5.61 7.95 -8.60
N LEU A 24 -6.66 7.13 -8.66
CA LEU A 24 -7.77 7.33 -9.60
C LEU A 24 -8.61 8.56 -9.27
N THR A 25 -8.79 8.89 -7.99
CA THR A 25 -9.49 10.11 -7.54
C THR A 25 -8.61 11.36 -7.50
N GLY A 26 -7.30 11.23 -7.78
CA GLY A 26 -6.35 12.35 -7.77
C GLY A 26 -5.97 12.84 -6.37
N THR A 27 -6.17 12.04 -5.33
CA THR A 27 -5.89 12.38 -3.93
C THR A 27 -4.60 11.71 -3.46
N ASP A 28 -3.49 11.94 -4.16
CA ASP A 28 -2.22 11.22 -3.96
C ASP A 28 -1.64 11.37 -2.54
N VAL A 29 -1.90 12.50 -1.88
CA VAL A 29 -1.46 12.76 -0.49
C VAL A 29 -2.04 11.74 0.51
N ALA A 30 -3.25 11.22 0.25
CA ALA A 30 -3.90 10.24 1.12
C ALA A 30 -3.15 8.89 1.15
N ILE A 31 -2.33 8.59 0.13
CA ILE A 31 -1.47 7.39 0.10
C ILE A 31 -0.46 7.43 1.25
N GLY A 32 0.17 8.60 1.48
CA GLY A 32 1.11 8.80 2.57
C GLY A 32 0.46 8.56 3.94
N PHE A 33 -0.80 8.98 4.11
CA PHE A 33 -1.56 8.72 5.32
C PHE A 33 -1.80 7.22 5.57
N VAL A 34 -2.16 6.45 4.55
CA VAL A 34 -2.36 4.99 4.69
C VAL A 34 -1.08 4.28 5.11
N VAL A 35 0.04 4.58 4.44
CA VAL A 35 1.34 3.97 4.75
C VAL A 35 1.80 4.36 6.16
N ALA A 36 1.60 5.62 6.55
CA ALA A 36 1.89 6.09 7.90
C ALA A 36 1.03 5.39 8.96
N ALA A 37 -0.28 5.28 8.74
CA ALA A 37 -1.20 4.60 9.65
C ALA A 37 -0.83 3.12 9.85
N LYS A 38 -0.47 2.41 8.78
CA LYS A 38 0.00 1.02 8.85
C LYS A 38 1.28 0.89 9.68
N THR A 39 2.21 1.82 9.48
CA THR A 39 3.48 1.86 10.20
C THR A 39 3.26 2.17 11.68
N LEU A 40 2.39 3.13 11.98
CA LEU A 40 2.02 3.49 13.35
C LEU A 40 1.39 2.31 14.10
N ALA A 41 0.52 1.54 13.44
CA ALA A 41 -0.09 0.35 14.02
C ALA A 41 0.94 -0.75 14.38
N ARG A 42 2.14 -0.73 13.78
CA ARG A 42 3.23 -1.69 14.05
C ARG A 42 4.45 -1.06 14.70
N PHE A 43 4.35 0.18 15.20
CA PHE A 43 5.48 0.96 15.67
C PHE A 43 6.38 0.20 16.65
N ARG A 44 5.80 -0.47 17.66
CA ARG A 44 6.56 -1.27 18.65
C ARG A 44 7.33 -2.46 18.09
N LEU A 45 6.90 -3.00 16.94
CA LEU A 45 7.61 -4.11 16.29
C LEU A 45 8.81 -3.62 15.47
N LEU A 46 8.85 -2.32 15.14
CA LEU A 46 9.94 -1.71 14.38
C LEU A 46 11.19 -1.49 15.23
N ASP A 47 11.13 -1.75 16.54
CA ASP A 47 12.31 -1.76 17.41
C ASP A 47 13.24 -2.96 17.09
N ASP A 48 12.70 -4.02 16.48
CA ASP A 48 13.47 -5.12 15.91
C ASP A 48 13.96 -4.72 14.50
N ARG A 49 15.29 -4.55 14.36
CA ARG A 49 15.91 -4.08 13.12
C ARG A 49 15.60 -4.99 11.93
N ASP A 50 15.65 -6.30 12.11
CA ASP A 50 15.46 -7.25 11.01
C ASP A 50 14.00 -7.23 10.55
N PHE A 51 13.06 -7.10 11.49
CA PHE A 51 11.65 -6.89 11.18
C PHE A 51 11.42 -5.54 10.49
N ALA A 52 12.04 -4.46 10.97
CA ALA A 52 11.88 -3.13 10.42
C ALA A 52 12.37 -3.04 8.97
N GLU A 53 13.52 -3.62 8.66
CA GLU A 53 14.07 -3.67 7.30
C GLU A 53 13.16 -4.48 6.37
N TYR A 54 12.73 -5.67 6.80
CA TYR A 54 11.80 -6.50 6.03
C TYR A 54 10.46 -5.79 5.78
N TYR A 55 9.89 -5.17 6.83
CA TYR A 55 8.64 -4.44 6.75
C TYR A 55 8.74 -3.23 5.82
N LEU A 56 9.84 -2.47 5.91
CA LEU A 56 10.07 -1.29 5.08
C LEU A 56 10.22 -1.68 3.62
N LEU A 57 11.08 -2.66 3.33
CA LEU A 57 11.27 -3.17 1.97
C LEU A 57 9.96 -3.68 1.37
N GLY A 58 9.23 -4.52 2.12
CA GLY A 58 7.97 -5.09 1.66
C GLY A 58 6.87 -4.05 1.44
N THR A 59 6.76 -3.05 2.32
CA THR A 59 5.76 -1.99 2.21
C THR A 59 6.08 -1.07 1.04
N LEU A 60 7.32 -0.57 0.92
CA LEU A 60 7.72 0.31 -0.17
C LEU A 60 7.60 -0.36 -1.54
N ALA A 61 8.03 -1.61 -1.67
CA ALA A 61 7.88 -2.37 -2.91
C ALA A 61 6.41 -2.56 -3.31
N SER A 62 5.54 -2.93 -2.34
CA SER A 62 4.11 -3.09 -2.60
C SER A 62 3.43 -1.77 -2.98
N VAL A 63 3.78 -0.67 -2.31
CA VAL A 63 3.25 0.67 -2.61
C VAL A 63 3.69 1.12 -4.00
N ALA A 64 4.96 0.94 -4.36
CA ALA A 64 5.47 1.28 -5.68
C ALA A 64 4.73 0.52 -6.79
N VAL A 65 4.55 -0.80 -6.64
CA VAL A 65 3.77 -1.61 -7.60
C VAL A 65 2.32 -1.13 -7.70
N ALA A 66 1.68 -0.83 -6.57
CA ALA A 66 0.30 -0.34 -6.56
C ALA A 66 0.15 1.02 -7.26
N ILE A 67 1.08 1.95 -7.04
CA ILE A 67 1.09 3.25 -7.71
C ILE A 67 1.28 3.08 -9.21
N VAL A 68 2.28 2.30 -9.65
CA VAL A 68 2.50 2.03 -11.09
C VAL A 68 1.26 1.43 -11.73
N THR A 69 0.65 0.43 -11.08
CA THR A 69 -0.57 -0.21 -11.57
C THR A 69 -1.72 0.80 -11.68
N ALA A 70 -1.89 1.66 -10.69
CA ALA A 70 -2.95 2.66 -10.68
C ALA A 70 -2.75 3.74 -11.74
N LEU A 71 -1.50 4.19 -11.97
CA LEU A 71 -1.16 5.14 -13.03
C LEU A 71 -1.43 4.56 -14.42
N VAL A 72 -1.04 3.31 -14.66
CA VAL A 72 -1.36 2.59 -15.91
C VAL A 72 -2.87 2.47 -16.09
N GLY A 73 -3.60 2.10 -15.03
CA GLY A 73 -5.07 2.03 -15.06
C GLY A 73 -5.72 3.38 -15.36
N ARG A 74 -5.25 4.46 -14.73
CA ARG A 74 -5.72 5.82 -14.99
C ARG A 74 -5.48 6.24 -16.44
N ALA A 75 -4.29 5.97 -16.98
CA ALA A 75 -3.96 6.28 -18.36
C ALA A 75 -4.83 5.49 -19.34
N ALA A 76 -5.04 4.19 -19.10
CA ALA A 76 -5.91 3.35 -19.94
C ALA A 76 -7.37 3.82 -19.92
N LEU A 77 -7.91 4.17 -18.75
CA LEU A 77 -9.25 4.75 -18.62
C LEU A 77 -9.37 6.09 -19.37
N GLY A 78 -8.35 6.94 -19.26
CA GLY A 78 -8.30 8.20 -20.00
C GLY A 78 -8.31 7.99 -21.52
N ALA A 79 -7.55 7.01 -22.03
CA ALA A 79 -7.53 6.67 -23.45
C ALA A 79 -8.83 6.04 -23.97
N LEU A 80 -9.58 5.34 -23.10
CA LEU A 80 -10.85 4.70 -23.47
C LEU A 80 -12.03 5.69 -23.51
N LEU A 81 -11.94 6.79 -22.75
CA LEU A 81 -12.98 7.81 -22.60
C LEU A 81 -12.72 9.07 -23.44
N ALA A 82 -11.57 9.16 -24.10
CA ALA A 82 -11.18 10.23 -25.02
C ALA A 82 -11.63 9.92 -26.46
#